data_AF-A0A0L0F3J0-F1
#
_entry.id   AF-A0A0L0F3J0-F1
#
_cell.length_a   1.000
_cell.length_b   1.000
_cell.length_c   1.000
_cell.angle_alpha   90.00
_cell.angle_beta   90.00
_cell.angle_gamma   90.00
#
_symmetry.space_group_name_H-M   'P 1'
#
loop_
_entity.id
_entity.type
_entity.pdbx_description
1 polymer ?
#
loop_
_entity_poly.entity_id
_entity_poly.type
_entity_poly.pdbx_seq_one_letter_code
_entity_poly.pdbx_strand_id
1 'polypeptide(L)'
;MKRKAHVHTVFGAALISTTLMYVVMALSCALYFGAKANASINLNWASFRYGYSPAEALPLWGSLLNMAVIIFPALDTFSVYPLIAITLGSSLEYIVKKMSLAAG
;
A
#
# COMPACT_ATOMS: atom_id res chain seq x y z
N MET A 1 -3.35 -26.07 10.76
CA MET A 1 -3.09 -24.76 11.42
C MET A 1 -3.91 -24.69 12.71
N LYS A 2 -3.34 -25.14 13.84
CA LYS A 2 -4.05 -25.38 15.12
C LYS A 2 -3.89 -24.17 16.06
N ARG A 3 -4.84 -23.21 16.07
CA ARG A 3 -5.25 -22.34 17.19
C ARG A 3 -6.26 -21.29 16.71
N LYS A 4 -7.55 -21.64 16.68
CA LYS A 4 -8.64 -20.73 16.25
C LYS A 4 -8.90 -19.59 17.25
N ALA A 5 -8.51 -19.74 18.52
CA ALA A 5 -8.81 -18.77 19.58
C ALA A 5 -7.98 -17.47 19.52
N HIS A 6 -6.79 -17.47 18.90
CA HIS A 6 -5.93 -16.28 18.82
C HIS A 6 -6.06 -15.50 17.50
N VAL A 7 -6.91 -15.97 16.58
CA VAL A 7 -7.06 -15.35 15.25
C VAL A 7 -7.53 -13.89 15.40
N HIS A 8 -8.48 -13.63 16.30
CA HIS A 8 -8.97 -12.28 16.57
C HIS A 8 -7.89 -11.36 17.17
N THR A 9 -7.05 -11.89 18.05
CA THR A 9 -5.95 -11.13 18.66
C THR A 9 -4.87 -10.79 17.64
N VAL A 10 -4.47 -11.75 16.80
CA VAL A 10 -3.47 -11.53 15.74
C VAL A 10 -3.99 -10.53 14.71
N PHE A 11 -5.25 -10.68 14.29
CA PHE A 11 -5.88 -9.77 13.35
C PHE A 11 -6.00 -8.35 13.91
N GLY A 12 -6.47 -8.22 15.16
CA GLY A 12 -6.55 -6.92 15.84
C GLY A 12 -5.19 -6.26 16.00
N ALA A 13 -4.16 -7.03 16.42
CA ALA A 13 -2.80 -6.54 16.54
C ALA A 13 -2.24 -6.05 15.19
N ALA A 14 -2.45 -6.81 14.11
CA ALA A 14 -2.00 -6.43 12.78
C ALA A 14 -2.68 -5.15 12.26
N LEU A 15 -3.98 -4.99 12.51
CA LEU A 15 -4.70 -3.77 12.15
C LEU A 15 -4.17 -2.57 12.95
N ILE A 16 -4.06 -2.69 14.27
CA ILE A 16 -3.57 -1.61 15.12
C ILE A 16 -2.15 -1.19 14.72
N SER A 17 -1.25 -2.17 14.54
CA SER A 17 0.14 -1.86 14.14
C SER A 17 0.19 -1.15 12.79
N THR A 18 -0.60 -1.60 11.81
CA THR A 18 -0.64 -1.00 10.48
C THR A 18 -1.25 0.41 10.53
N THR A 19 -2.33 0.60 11.29
CA THR A 19 -2.92 1.93 11.51
C THR A 19 -1.92 2.89 12.12
N LEU A 20 -1.19 2.48 13.16
CA LEU A 20 -0.18 3.34 13.78
C LEU A 20 0.95 3.70 12.81
N MET A 21 1.46 2.73 12.05
CA MET A 21 2.47 2.99 11.02
C MET A 21 1.98 3.98 9.97
N TYR A 22 0.75 3.82 9.49
CA TYR A 22 0.16 4.74 8.51
C TYR A 22 -0.11 6.12 9.08
N VAL A 23 -0.56 6.25 10.33
CA VAL A 23 -0.76 7.55 10.96
C VAL A 23 0.57 8.29 11.09
N VAL A 24 1.62 7.63 11.59
CA VAL A 24 2.95 8.25 11.75
C VAL A 24 3.51 8.69 10.38
N MET A 25 3.40 7.83 9.37
CA MET A 25 3.85 8.14 8.01
C MET A 25 3.03 9.28 7.38
N ALA A 26 1.71 9.27 7.54
CA ALA A 26 0.84 10.31 7.02
C ALA A 26 1.15 11.66 7.66
N LEU A 27 1.33 11.70 8.98
CA LEU A 27 1.69 12.93 9.70
C LEU A 27 3.07 13.45 9.27
N SER A 28 4.09 12.59 9.17
CA SER A 28 5.43 13.04 8.75
C SER A 28 5.42 13.61 7.33
N CYS A 29 4.73 12.94 6.39
CA CYS A 29 4.60 13.43 5.03
C CYS A 29 3.75 14.70 4.93
N ALA A 30 2.65 14.79 5.67
CA ALA A 30 1.80 15.98 5.68
C ALA A 30 2.53 17.20 6.26
N LEU A 31 3.29 17.02 7.34
CA LEU A 31 4.07 18.10 7.96
C LEU A 31 5.25 18.54 7.07
N TYR A 32 5.90 17.62 6.36
CA TYR A 32 7.04 17.94 5.51
C TYR A 32 6.64 18.53 4.15
N PHE A 33 5.72 17.88 3.42
CA PHE A 33 5.32 18.31 2.08
C PHE A 33 4.22 19.39 2.11
N GLY A 34 3.45 19.48 3.19
CA GLY A 34 2.39 20.46 3.36
C GLY A 34 1.39 20.46 2.20
N ALA A 35 1.01 21.65 1.75
CA ALA A 35 0.08 21.85 0.63
C ALA A 35 0.59 21.37 -0.74
N LYS A 36 1.87 20.97 -0.85
CA LYS A 36 2.46 20.42 -2.09
C LYS A 36 2.42 18.87 -2.12
N ALA A 37 1.77 18.24 -1.15
CA ALA A 37 1.52 16.80 -1.17
C ALA A 37 0.68 16.41 -2.39
N ASN A 38 1.19 15.52 -3.25
CA ASN A 38 0.35 14.91 -4.28
C ASN A 38 -0.60 13.89 -3.63
N ALA A 39 -1.70 13.58 -4.32
CA ALA A 39 -2.62 12.53 -3.90
C ALA A 39 -1.90 11.19 -3.67
N SER A 40 -0.87 10.91 -4.48
CA SER A 40 0.04 9.78 -4.27
C SER A 40 1.35 10.30 -3.70
N ILE A 41 1.57 10.08 -2.40
CA ILE A 41 2.70 10.68 -1.67
C ILE A 41 4.07 10.18 -2.15
N ASN A 42 4.15 8.98 -2.72
CA ASN A 42 5.37 8.44 -3.31
C ASN A 42 5.90 9.32 -4.46
N LEU A 43 5.03 10.02 -5.21
CA LEU A 43 5.44 10.89 -6.31
C LEU A 43 6.19 12.13 -5.83
N ASN A 44 5.95 12.57 -4.59
CA ASN A 44 6.70 13.67 -3.98
C ASN A 44 8.18 13.35 -3.79
N TRP A 45 8.56 12.06 -3.82
CA TRP A 45 9.95 11.64 -3.74
C TRP A 45 10.74 11.89 -5.03
N ALA A 46 10.07 12.16 -6.15
CA ALA A 46 10.75 12.50 -7.41
C ALA A 46 11.54 13.82 -7.31
N SER A 47 11.04 14.77 -6.52
CA SER A 47 11.70 16.06 -6.26
C SER A 47 12.37 16.12 -4.89
N PHE A 48 12.43 15.00 -4.15
CA PHE A 48 13.04 14.95 -2.82
C PHE A 48 14.57 14.87 -2.91
N ARG A 49 15.25 15.79 -2.23
CA ARG A 49 16.71 15.97 -2.38
C ARG A 49 17.50 15.81 -1.08
N TYR A 50 16.92 15.31 0.01
CA TYR A 50 17.64 15.06 1.28
C TYR A 50 18.45 16.27 1.83
N GLY A 51 18.10 17.51 1.44
CA GLY A 51 18.85 18.72 1.79
C GLY A 51 19.95 19.16 0.81
N TYR A 52 20.22 18.39 -0.26
CA TYR A 52 21.17 18.77 -1.31
C TYR A 52 20.64 19.91 -2.18
N SER A 53 21.54 20.84 -2.52
CA SER A 53 21.26 21.96 -3.42
C SER A 53 20.76 21.47 -4.79
N PRO A 54 19.87 22.23 -5.47
CA PRO A 54 19.45 21.91 -6.84
C PRO A 54 20.62 21.83 -7.84
N ALA A 55 21.73 22.51 -7.56
CA ALA A 55 22.92 22.55 -8.41
C ALA A 55 23.83 21.33 -8.28
N GLU A 56 23.67 20.53 -7.23
CA GLU A 56 24.50 19.35 -6.96
C GLU A 56 23.85 18.08 -7.49
N ALA A 57 24.62 17.12 -7.99
CA ALA A 57 24.06 15.82 -8.35
C ALA A 57 23.65 15.07 -7.07
N LEU A 58 22.48 14.43 -7.06
CA LEU A 58 22.11 13.55 -5.94
C LEU A 58 23.09 12.37 -5.88
N PRO A 59 23.55 11.97 -4.68
CA PRO A 59 24.34 10.77 -4.55
C PRO A 59 23.54 9.55 -5.03
N LEU A 60 24.24 8.55 -5.58
CA LEU A 60 23.63 7.35 -6.16
C LEU A 60 22.63 6.68 -5.20
N TRP A 61 22.96 6.57 -3.92
CA TRP A 61 22.07 5.99 -2.90
C TRP A 61 20.74 6.75 -2.78
N GLY A 62 20.78 8.09 -2.88
CA GLY A 62 19.57 8.93 -2.76
C GLY A 62 18.68 8.81 -4.00
N SER A 63 19.29 8.72 -5.18
CA SER A 63 18.55 8.47 -6.42
C SER A 63 17.91 7.08 -6.43
N LEU A 64 18.61 6.05 -5.96
CA LEU A 64 18.09 4.69 -5.82
C LEU A 64 16.92 4.62 -4.83
N LEU A 65 17.02 5.28 -3.68
CA LEU A 65 15.92 5.33 -2.71
C LEU A 65 14.68 6.02 -3.28
N ASN A 66 14.85 7.16 -3.96
CA ASN A 66 13.73 7.84 -4.59
C ASN A 66 13.06 6.93 -5.63
N MET A 67 13.84 6.27 -6.48
CA MET A 67 13.33 5.34 -7.48
C MET A 67 12.58 4.17 -6.83
N ALA A 68 13.13 3.59 -5.77
CA ALA A 68 12.49 2.49 -5.04
C ALA A 68 11.15 2.92 -4.45
N VAL A 69 11.08 4.07 -3.77
CA VAL A 69 9.83 4.59 -3.18
C VAL A 69 8.78 4.89 -4.24
N ILE A 70 9.17 5.43 -5.39
CA ILE A 70 8.24 5.76 -6.48
C ILE A 70 7.66 4.48 -7.13
N ILE A 71 8.52 3.50 -7.43
CA ILE A 71 8.13 2.29 -8.19
C ILE A 71 7.46 1.23 -7.32
N PHE A 72 7.83 1.12 -6.05
CA PHE A 72 7.37 0.05 -5.17
C PHE A 72 5.83 -0.13 -5.13
N PRO A 73 5.01 0.92 -4.98
CA PRO A 73 3.56 0.76 -4.96
C PRO A 73 2.99 0.17 -6.26
N ALA A 74 3.61 0.48 -7.40
CA ALA A 74 3.17 -0.05 -8.69
C ALA A 74 3.49 -1.55 -8.81
N LEU A 75 4.67 -1.98 -8.36
CA LEU A 75 5.06 -3.39 -8.36
C LEU A 75 4.24 -4.22 -7.37
N ASP A 76 3.99 -3.69 -6.17
CA ASP A 76 3.15 -4.32 -5.15
C ASP A 76 1.74 -4.60 -5.72
N THR A 77 1.10 -3.56 -6.27
CA THR A 77 -0.23 -3.68 -6.88
C THR A 77 -0.24 -4.63 -8.07
N PHE A 78 0.77 -4.56 -8.94
CA PHE A 78 0.85 -5.43 -10.12
C PHE A 78 0.91 -6.91 -9.77
N SER A 79 1.63 -7.26 -8.70
CA SER A 79 1.77 -8.65 -8.26
C SER A 79 0.50 -9.19 -7.59
N VAL A 80 -0.21 -8.35 -6.84
CA VAL A 80 -1.36 -8.77 -6.04
C VAL A 80 -2.67 -8.73 -6.84
N TYR A 81 -2.77 -7.85 -7.85
CA TYR A 81 -3.99 -7.65 -8.64
C TYR A 81 -4.57 -8.93 -9.26
N PRO A 82 -3.78 -9.81 -9.93
CA PRO A 82 -4.32 -11.03 -10.52
C PRO A 82 -4.92 -11.99 -9.48
N LEU A 83 -4.29 -12.10 -8.31
CA LEU A 83 -4.75 -12.96 -7.23
C LEU A 83 -6.10 -12.49 -6.67
N ILE A 84 -6.24 -11.17 -6.47
CA ILE A 84 -7.51 -10.55 -6.04
C ILE A 84 -8.58 -10.80 -7.09
N ALA A 85 -8.26 -10.58 -8.38
CA ALA A 85 -9.22 -10.74 -9.48
C ALA A 85 -9.77 -12.17 -9.57
N ILE A 86 -8.89 -13.19 -9.49
CA ILE A 86 -9.30 -14.60 -9.54
C ILE A 86 -10.14 -14.97 -8.32
N THR A 87 -9.70 -14.60 -7.12
CA THR A 87 -10.39 -14.95 -5.87
C THR A 87 -11.77 -14.30 -5.77
N LEU A 88 -11.87 -13.03 -6.17
CA LEU A 88 -13.14 -12.31 -6.22
C LEU A 88 -14.06 -12.90 -7.30
N GLY A 89 -13.51 -13.18 -8.48
CA GLY A 89 -14.24 -13.81 -9.59
C GLY A 89 -14.87 -15.14 -9.19
N SER A 90 -14.10 -16.04 -8.57
CA SER A 90 -14.62 -17.34 -8.11
C SER A 90 -15.68 -17.20 -7.02
N SER A 91 -15.54 -16.19 -6.15
CA SER A 91 -16.52 -15.94 -5.08
C SER A 91 -17.84 -15.42 -5.66
N LEU A 92 -17.79 -14.53 -6.63
CA LEU A 92 -18.96 -13.99 -7.31
C LEU A 92 -19.69 -15.06 -8.13
N GLU A 93 -18.95 -15.88 -8.89
CA GLU A 93 -19.53 -16.97 -9.67
C GLU A 93 -20.31 -17.95 -8.76
N TYR A 94 -19.72 -18.33 -7.62
CA TYR A 94 -20.38 -19.19 -6.65
C TYR A 94 -21.69 -18.57 -6.12
N ILE A 95 -21.66 -17.28 -5.77
CA ILE A 95 -22.83 -16.56 -5.25
C ILE A 95 -23.95 -16.50 -6.31
N VAL A 96 -23.61 -16.14 -7.55
CA VAL A 96 -24.58 -16.06 -8.66
C VAL A 96 -25.21 -17.42 -8.92
N LYS A 97 -24.41 -18.49 -8.99
CA LYS A 97 -24.89 -19.85 -9.23
C LYS A 97 -25.82 -20.32 -8.10
N LYS A 98 -25.47 -20.01 -6.84
CA LYS A 98 -26.30 -20.33 -5.66
C LYS A 98 -27.65 -19.61 -5.70
N MET A 99 -27.69 -18.33 -6.07
CA MET A 99 -28.94 -17.58 -6.19
C MET A 99 -29.83 -18.10 -7.32
N SER A 100 -29.24 -18.46 -8.46
CA SER A 100 -29.99 -19.04 -9.59
C SER A 100 -30.66 -20.37 -9.24
N LEU A 101 -30.02 -21.19 -8.41
CA LEU A 101 -30.58 -22.48 -7.96
C LEU A 101 -31.65 -22.32 -6.87
N ALA A 102 -31.67 -21.22 -6.14
CA ALA A 102 -32.67 -20.93 -5.10
C ALA A 102 -33.94 -20.26 -5.66
N ALA A 103 -33.90 -19.80 -6.91
CA ALA A 103 -35.00 -19.08 -7.58
C ALA A 103 -35.85 -19.96 -8.53
N GLY A 104 -35.52 -21.24 -8.68
CA GLY A 104 -36.29 -22.24 -9.43
C GLY A 104 -36.74 -23.37 -8.52
#